data_AF-A0A7J4QDC0-F1
#
_entry.id   AF-A0A7J4QDC0-F1
#
_cell.length_a   1.000
_cell.length_b   1.000
_cell.length_c   1.000
_cell.angle_alpha   90.00
_cell.angle_beta   90.00
_cell.angle_gamma   90.00
#
_symmetry.space_group_name_H-M   'P 1'
#
loop_
_entity.id
_entity.type
_entity.pdbx_description
1 polymer ?
#
loop_
_entity_poly.entity_id
_entity_poly.type
_entity_poly.pdbx_seq_one_letter_code
_entity_poly.pdbx_strand_id
1 'polypeptide(L)'
;MKRLIMFYGTECSHCHAMEPLVEKLEKEKKIKVKRLEIWHNDANAALLNRLSAGKCMQIPFFFNEKTGKHICGPAAYEELKQWAAEK
;
A
#
# COMPACT_ATOMS: atom_id res chain seq x y z
N MET A 1 -2.67 -15.46 -7.09
CA MET A 1 -1.42 -14.87 -6.55
C MET A 1 -1.80 -13.78 -5.57
N LYS A 2 -1.49 -13.92 -4.27
CA LYS A 2 -1.86 -12.94 -3.25
C LYS A 2 -0.72 -11.92 -3.07
N ARG A 3 -0.96 -10.62 -3.30
CA ARG A 3 0.07 -9.57 -3.31
C ARG A 3 -0.13 -8.58 -2.16
N LEU A 4 0.96 -7.96 -1.75
CA LEU A 4 0.95 -6.74 -0.94
C LEU A 4 0.94 -5.56 -1.88
N ILE A 5 0.00 -4.63 -1.71
CA ILE A 5 -0.20 -3.50 -2.62
C ILE A 5 -0.08 -2.21 -1.82
N MET A 6 0.62 -1.24 -2.39
CA MET A 6 0.67 0.15 -1.93
C MET A 6 0.14 1.03 -3.04
N PHE A 7 -0.98 1.69 -2.82
CA PHE A 7 -1.49 2.72 -3.71
C PHE A 7 -0.87 4.06 -3.32
N TYR A 8 -0.32 4.75 -4.31
CA TYR A 8 0.38 6.00 -4.13
C TYR A 8 0.06 6.97 -5.26
N GLY A 9 0.44 8.23 -5.09
CA GLY A 9 0.38 9.27 -6.13
C GLY A 9 1.75 9.88 -6.30
N THR A 10 2.15 10.12 -7.54
CA THR A 10 3.52 10.57 -7.87
C THR A 10 3.90 11.89 -7.18
N GLU A 11 2.96 12.81 -7.01
CA GLU A 11 3.22 14.13 -6.38
C GLU A 11 2.78 14.18 -4.90
N CYS A 12 2.45 13.03 -4.30
CA CYS A 12 2.02 12.97 -2.91
C CYS A 12 3.22 12.92 -1.94
N SER A 13 3.47 14.02 -1.24
CA SER A 13 4.55 14.13 -0.24
C SER A 13 4.51 13.04 0.85
N HIS A 14 3.32 12.67 1.32
CA HIS A 14 3.15 11.60 2.30
C HIS A 14 3.50 10.22 1.72
N CYS A 15 3.31 9.98 0.42
CA CYS A 15 3.70 8.73 -0.21
C CYS A 15 5.24 8.60 -0.29
N HIS A 16 5.94 9.68 -0.64
CA HIS A 16 7.40 9.73 -0.65
C HIS A 16 8.02 9.41 0.70
N ALA A 17 7.40 9.87 1.79
CA ALA A 17 7.85 9.54 3.16
C ALA A 17 7.74 8.03 3.48
N MET A 18 6.80 7.33 2.82
CA MET A 18 6.58 5.89 3.04
C MET A 18 7.49 5.00 2.19
N GLU A 19 8.00 5.49 1.05
CA GLU A 19 8.88 4.71 0.18
C GLU A 19 10.10 4.09 0.89
N PRO A 20 10.91 4.82 1.68
CA PRO A 20 12.06 4.24 2.37
C PRO A 20 11.65 3.17 3.39
N LEU A 21 10.49 3.32 4.03
CA LEU A 21 9.96 2.33 4.97
C LEU A 21 9.57 1.04 4.25
N VAL A 22 8.92 1.17 3.10
CA VAL A 22 8.50 0.03 2.27
C VAL A 22 9.73 -0.69 1.69
N GLU A 23 10.72 0.03 1.18
CA GLU A 23 11.97 -0.59 0.71
C GLU A 23 12.68 -1.35 1.83
N LYS A 24 12.75 -0.76 3.02
CA LYS A 24 13.34 -1.41 4.19
C LYS A 24 12.58 -2.69 4.53
N LEU A 25 11.25 -2.66 4.49
CA LEU A 25 10.40 -3.82 4.72
C LEU A 25 10.61 -4.93 3.68
N GLU A 26 10.67 -4.56 2.38
CA GLU A 26 10.91 -5.49 1.28
C GLU A 26 12.27 -6.21 1.46
N LYS A 27 13.32 -5.46 1.82
CA LYS A 27 14.65 -6.01 2.10
C LYS A 27 14.68 -6.88 3.36
N GLU A 28 14.11 -6.41 4.46
CA GLU A 28 14.16 -7.09 5.77
C GLU A 28 13.32 -8.38 5.77
N LYS A 29 12.12 -8.35 5.18
CA LYS A 29 11.20 -9.49 5.18
C LYS A 29 11.27 -10.33 3.90
N LYS A 30 12.10 -9.95 2.93
CA LYS A 30 12.18 -10.58 1.60
C LYS A 30 10.81 -10.70 0.93
N ILE A 31 9.99 -9.66 1.08
CA ILE A 31 8.67 -9.55 0.46
C ILE A 31 8.71 -8.54 -0.67
N LYS A 32 7.70 -8.59 -1.55
CA LYS A 32 7.53 -7.62 -2.63
C LYS A 32 6.22 -6.88 -2.45
N VAL A 33 6.30 -5.56 -2.31
CA VAL A 33 5.15 -4.65 -2.23
C VAL A 33 4.96 -4.02 -3.60
N LYS A 34 3.79 -4.26 -4.20
CA LYS A 34 3.45 -3.71 -5.50
C LYS A 34 2.94 -2.29 -5.32
N ARG A 35 3.76 -1.33 -5.73
CA ARG A 35 3.39 0.08 -5.77
C ARG A 35 2.50 0.31 -7.00
N LEU A 36 1.31 0.88 -6.82
CA LEU A 36 0.35 1.21 -7.87
C LEU A 36 0.02 2.70 -7.80
N GLU A 37 0.41 3.42 -8.84
CA GLU A 37 0.13 4.84 -8.99
C GLU A 37 -1.33 5.04 -9.39
N ILE A 38 -2.08 5.94 -8.76
CA ILE A 38 -3.52 6.13 -9.02
C ILE A 38 -3.91 7.45 -9.68
N TRP A 39 -3.06 8.48 -9.70
CA TRP A 39 -3.42 9.78 -10.25
C TRP A 39 -3.29 9.84 -11.78
N HIS A 40 -2.34 9.10 -12.36
CA HIS A 40 -2.13 9.01 -13.80
C HIS A 40 -2.53 7.64 -14.37
N ASN A 41 -3.19 6.79 -13.58
CA ASN A 41 -3.61 5.47 -14.00
C ASN A 41 -5.00 5.11 -13.48
N ASP A 42 -6.00 5.34 -14.32
CA ASP A 42 -7.41 5.08 -14.01
C ASP A 42 -7.69 3.61 -13.67
N ALA A 43 -6.95 2.67 -14.26
CA ALA A 43 -7.11 1.25 -13.95
C ALA A 43 -6.69 0.93 -12.51
N ASN A 44 -5.62 1.56 -12.02
CA ASN A 44 -5.19 1.43 -10.63
C ASN A 44 -6.15 2.16 -9.68
N ALA A 45 -6.68 3.33 -10.05
CA ALA A 45 -7.69 4.04 -9.28
C ALA A 45 -8.98 3.21 -9.14
N ALA A 46 -9.43 2.57 -10.23
CA ALA A 46 -10.56 1.65 -10.20
C ALA A 46 -10.28 0.43 -9.31
N LEU A 47 -9.06 -0.10 -9.34
CA LEU A 47 -8.64 -1.19 -8.45
C LEU A 47 -8.66 -0.76 -6.99
N LEU A 48 -8.16 0.44 -6.67
CA LEU A 48 -8.23 1.01 -5.33
C LEU A 48 -9.67 1.05 -4.85
N ASN A 49 -10.58 1.62 -5.66
CA ASN A 49 -11.99 1.73 -5.29
C ASN A 49 -12.64 0.36 -5.05
N ARG A 50 -12.32 -0.63 -5.89
CA ARG A 50 -12.80 -2.00 -5.74
C ARG A 50 -12.29 -2.67 -4.46
N LEU A 51 -11.00 -2.48 -4.12
CA LEU A 51 -10.38 -3.13 -2.96
C LEU A 51 -10.70 -2.41 -1.65
N SER A 52 -10.78 -1.09 -1.68
CA SER A 52 -11.13 -0.31 -0.51
C SER A 52 -12.62 -0.41 -0.19
N ALA A 53 -13.47 -0.76 -1.17
CA ALA A 53 -14.92 -0.91 -1.02
C ALA A 53 -15.55 0.31 -0.31
N GLY A 54 -15.06 1.51 -0.61
CA GLY A 54 -15.52 2.76 0.01
C GLY A 54 -15.00 3.03 1.43
N LYS A 55 -14.16 2.16 2.01
CA LYS A 55 -13.60 2.35 3.36
C LYS A 55 -12.53 3.44 3.41
N CYS A 56 -11.72 3.53 2.36
CA CYS A 56 -10.65 4.51 2.28
C CYS A 56 -10.30 4.80 0.83
N MET A 57 -10.28 6.09 0.46
CA MET A 57 -9.88 6.56 -0.89
C MET A 57 -8.67 7.51 -0.82
N GLN A 58 -8.02 7.58 0.33
CA GLN A 58 -6.86 8.44 0.55
C GLN A 58 -5.57 7.66 0.30
N ILE A 59 -4.54 8.37 -0.17
CA ILE A 59 -3.19 7.82 -0.32
C ILE A 59 -2.24 8.46 0.70
N PRO A 60 -1.22 7.72 1.18
CA PRO A 60 -0.87 6.34 0.82
C PRO A 60 -1.88 5.30 1.37
N PHE A 61 -2.23 4.29 0.57
CA PHE A 61 -3.14 3.21 1.00
C PHE A 61 -2.46 1.85 0.82
N PHE A 62 -2.45 1.04 1.87
CA PHE A 62 -1.86 -0.29 1.83
C PHE A 62 -2.94 -1.34 1.88
N PHE A 63 -2.88 -2.34 1.00
CA PHE A 63 -3.84 -3.43 0.93
C PHE A 63 -3.16 -4.79 0.81
N ASN A 64 -3.44 -5.69 1.75
CA ASN A 64 -2.90 -7.04 1.75
C ASN A 64 -3.95 -7.98 1.13
N GLU A 65 -3.79 -8.36 -0.13
CA GLU A 65 -4.69 -9.31 -0.80
C GLU A 65 -4.64 -10.71 -0.17
N LYS A 66 -3.67 -11.01 0.70
CA LYS A 66 -3.60 -12.31 1.38
C LYS A 66 -4.64 -12.45 2.47
N THR A 67 -4.80 -11.39 3.26
CA THR A 67 -5.60 -11.36 4.50
C THR A 67 -6.80 -10.43 4.43
N GLY A 68 -6.85 -9.51 3.45
CA GLY A 68 -7.85 -8.46 3.33
C GLY A 68 -7.62 -7.26 4.26
N LYS A 69 -6.51 -7.24 5.02
CA LYS A 69 -6.17 -6.10 5.87
C LYS A 69 -5.68 -4.91 5.04
N HIS A 70 -6.02 -3.72 5.52
CA HIS A 70 -5.67 -2.48 4.87
C HIS A 70 -5.27 -1.41 5.89
N ILE A 71 -4.46 -0.46 5.42
CA ILE A 71 -4.04 0.73 6.17
C ILE A 71 -4.42 1.94 5.33
N CYS A 72 -5.15 2.87 5.96
CA CYS A 72 -5.59 4.13 5.35
C CYS A 72 -4.70 5.27 5.82
N GLY A 73 -3.87 5.81 4.93
CA GLY A 73 -2.96 6.92 5.24
C GLY A 73 -1.53 6.49 5.61
N PRO A 74 -0.67 7.46 5.95
CA PRO A 74 0.69 7.20 6.39
C PRO A 74 0.66 6.42 7.71
N ALA A 75 1.60 5.49 7.86
CA ALA A 75 1.64 4.57 9.00
C ALA A 75 3.07 4.38 9.49
N ALA A 76 3.21 3.97 10.74
CA ALA A 76 4.53 3.70 11.30
C ALA A 76 5.13 2.43 10.68
N TYR A 77 6.48 2.32 10.70
CA TYR A 77 7.18 1.14 10.19
C TYR A 77 6.72 -0.16 10.86
N GLU A 78 6.41 -0.11 12.16
CA GLU A 78 5.92 -1.29 12.90
C GLU A 78 4.52 -1.71 12.44
N GLU A 79 3.64 -0.77 12.11
CA GLU A 79 2.31 -1.08 11.55
C GLU A 79 2.44 -1.70 10.15
N LEU A 80 3.29 -1.13 9.30
CA LEU A 80 3.61 -1.72 7.99
C LEU A 80 4.15 -3.14 8.11
N LYS A 81 5.05 -3.36 9.07
CA LYS A 81 5.60 -4.68 9.38
C LYS A 81 4.51 -5.66 9.77
N GLN A 82 3.62 -5.28 10.67
CA GLN A 82 2.52 -6.13 11.11
C GLN A 82 1.60 -6.47 9.94
N TRP A 83 1.14 -5.46 9.20
CA TRP A 83 0.28 -5.63 8.03
C TRP A 83 0.88 -6.58 6.97
N ALA A 84 2.18 -6.49 6.74
CA ALA A 84 2.88 -7.34 5.78
C ALA A 84 3.26 -8.72 6.33
N ALA A 85 3.46 -8.84 7.64
CA ALA A 85 3.77 -10.11 8.30
C ALA A 85 2.54 -11.02 8.44
N GLU A 86 1.34 -10.46 8.35
CA GLU A 86 0.12 -11.27 8.37
C GLU A 86 0.04 -12.20 7.16
N LYS A 87 -0.14 -13.50 7.43
CA LYS A 87 -0.16 -14.59 6.45
C LYS A 87 -1.57 -15.10 6.24
#